data_AF-A0A3M0WW41-F1
#
_entry.id   AF-A0A3M0WW41-F1
#
_cell.length_a   1.000
_cell.length_b   1.000
_cell.length_c   1.000
_cell.angle_alpha   90.00
_cell.angle_beta   90.00
_cell.angle_gamma   90.00
#
_symmetry.space_group_name_H-M   'P 1'
#
loop_
_entity.id
_entity.type
_entity.pdbx_description
1 polymer ?
#
loop_
_entity_poly.entity_id
_entity_poly.type
_entity_poly.pdbx_seq_one_letter_code
_entity_poly.pdbx_strand_id
1 'polypeptide(L)'
;MKQQEFFTSRWSFVISTLGIAVGTGNIWRFSRIVAQNGGGSFLIPWVIFLLIWSVPLIIAEFALGKMSRKGPLGAIAHTAGNKFGWMGGYIAFVSTAIMFYYSIVTGWCIYYLISAVSGNLFTAPDHLQLWESFSNSYWPVFFHFIAILFSAFIIYRGVVNGIEKANKVLVSSLLIILIILLFRAVTLPNASEGLKYFFTPQIDYLLDYKVWLSALTQNAWDTGAGWGLILTYAVYMRRNEDIPLNASLIGFGNNSISLIAGIIIFSTVFALSGSEAMDVISQSGPANTGLTFIYLPLLFSKMSSSPAINYIFGVMFFLALTSAAISSLISLVEL
;
A
#
# COMPACT_ATOMS: atom_id res chain seq x y z
N MET A 1 -3.82 -33.99 -11.89
CA MET A 1 -3.57 -33.16 -10.70
C MET A 1 -2.59 -32.08 -11.10
N LYS A 2 -2.94 -30.78 -11.02
CA LYS A 2 -1.94 -29.70 -11.17
C LYS A 2 -0.86 -29.92 -10.12
N GLN A 3 0.40 -29.90 -10.53
CA GLN A 3 1.55 -29.99 -9.61
C GLN A 3 1.42 -28.87 -8.58
N GLN A 4 1.58 -29.18 -7.28
CA GLN A 4 1.55 -28.15 -6.25
C GLN A 4 2.73 -27.20 -6.47
N GLU A 5 2.43 -25.97 -6.88
CA GLU A 5 3.43 -24.92 -7.01
C GLU A 5 3.82 -24.40 -5.62
N PHE A 6 5.12 -24.17 -5.43
CA PHE A 6 5.68 -23.53 -4.25
C PHE A 6 6.58 -22.38 -4.69
N PHE A 7 6.70 -21.35 -3.86
CA PHE A 7 7.70 -20.31 -4.09
C PHE A 7 9.12 -20.91 -4.16
N THR A 8 9.96 -20.35 -5.03
CA THR A 8 11.31 -20.88 -5.30
C THR A 8 12.30 -20.66 -4.16
N SER A 9 12.00 -19.74 -3.24
CA SER A 9 12.80 -19.49 -2.05
C SER A 9 11.97 -18.83 -0.95
N ARG A 10 12.49 -18.84 0.28
CA ARG A 10 11.91 -18.09 1.40
C ARG A 10 11.82 -16.59 1.10
N TRP A 11 12.86 -16.02 0.51
CA TRP A 11 12.88 -14.60 0.15
C TRP A 11 11.85 -14.26 -0.93
N SER A 12 11.67 -15.14 -1.92
CA SER A 12 10.61 -15.01 -2.91
C SER A 12 9.23 -14.96 -2.28
N PHE A 13 8.99 -15.81 -1.27
CA PHE A 13 7.75 -15.81 -0.50
C PHE A 13 7.59 -14.49 0.27
N VAL A 14 8.58 -14.10 1.07
CA VAL A 14 8.54 -12.86 1.88
C VAL A 14 8.30 -11.62 1.00
N ILE A 15 9.03 -11.47 -0.10
CA ILE A 15 8.85 -10.34 -1.03
C ILE A 15 7.44 -10.35 -1.64
N SER A 16 6.94 -11.52 -2.03
CA SER A 16 5.59 -11.62 -2.60
C SER A 16 4.51 -11.29 -1.58
N THR A 17 4.68 -11.73 -0.32
CA THR A 17 3.76 -11.38 0.77
C THR A 17 3.88 -9.93 1.22
N LEU A 18 5.04 -9.30 1.12
CA LEU A 18 5.18 -7.85 1.28
C LEU A 18 4.41 -7.11 0.17
N GLY A 19 4.38 -7.64 -1.06
CA GLY A 19 3.55 -7.10 -2.14
C GLY A 19 2.05 -7.12 -1.86
N ILE A 20 1.58 -7.96 -0.92
CA ILE A 20 0.18 -7.94 -0.43
C ILE A 20 -0.02 -6.71 0.47
N ALA A 21 0.79 -6.60 1.53
CA ALA A 21 0.62 -5.60 2.57
C ALA A 21 0.98 -4.19 2.09
N VAL A 22 2.03 -4.08 1.29
CA VAL A 22 2.53 -2.80 0.79
C VAL A 22 1.74 -2.40 -0.46
N GLY A 23 0.73 -1.56 -0.24
CA GLY A 23 -0.12 -1.02 -1.28
C GLY A 23 -0.05 0.49 -1.39
N THR A 24 -0.97 1.06 -2.18
CA THR A 24 -1.13 2.52 -2.27
C THR A 24 -1.43 3.14 -0.91
N GLY A 25 -2.17 2.42 -0.06
CA GLY A 25 -2.60 2.82 1.29
C GLY A 25 -1.45 3.29 2.19
N ASN A 26 -0.31 2.59 2.16
CA ASN A 26 0.88 2.92 2.95
C ASN A 26 1.46 4.29 2.58
N ILE A 27 1.29 4.72 1.33
CA ILE A 27 1.90 5.95 0.82
C ILE A 27 1.03 7.17 1.17
N TRP A 28 -0.25 7.13 0.80
CA TRP A 28 -1.12 8.30 0.89
C TRP A 28 -2.10 8.30 2.06
N ARG A 29 -2.78 7.17 2.30
CA ARG A 29 -3.84 7.05 3.30
C ARG A 29 -3.22 7.11 4.68
N PHE A 30 -2.13 6.38 4.90
CA PHE A 30 -1.39 6.41 6.15
C PHE A 30 -0.99 7.84 6.54
N SER A 31 -0.33 8.58 5.66
CA SER A 31 0.08 9.96 5.90
C SER A 31 -1.09 10.89 6.26
N ARG A 32 -2.21 10.76 5.54
CA ARG A 32 -3.44 11.52 5.82
C ARG A 32 -4.02 11.17 7.19
N ILE A 33 -4.11 9.88 7.53
CA ILE A 33 -4.66 9.44 8.82
C ILE A 33 -3.76 9.89 9.98
N VAL A 34 -2.44 9.82 9.82
CA VAL A 34 -1.49 10.36 10.81
C VAL A 34 -1.71 11.85 11.04
N ALA A 35 -1.86 12.64 9.97
CA ALA A 35 -2.12 14.08 10.06
C ALA A 35 -3.45 14.39 10.79
N GLN A 36 -4.50 13.63 10.49
CA GLN A 36 -5.83 13.81 11.09
C GLN A 36 -5.91 13.35 12.56
N ASN A 37 -4.94 12.61 13.07
CA ASN A 37 -4.97 11.98 14.40
C ASN A 37 -3.76 12.38 15.28
N GLY A 38 -3.19 13.57 15.06
CA GLY A 38 -2.20 14.15 15.97
C GLY A 38 -0.76 13.68 15.75
N GLY A 39 -0.40 13.28 14.53
CA GLY A 39 0.99 12.99 14.16
C GLY A 39 1.59 11.83 14.97
N GLY A 40 2.63 12.13 15.74
CA GLY A 40 3.34 11.14 16.57
C GLY A 40 2.44 10.40 17.56
N SER A 41 1.35 11.01 18.04
CA SER A 41 0.40 10.35 18.95
C SER A 41 -0.27 9.14 18.34
N PHE A 42 -0.59 9.21 17.05
CA PHE A 42 -1.22 8.10 16.32
C PHE A 42 -0.28 6.90 16.15
N LEU A 43 1.04 7.15 16.03
CA LEU A 43 2.03 6.11 15.79
C LEU A 43 2.12 5.11 16.96
N ILE A 44 1.90 5.58 18.20
CA ILE A 44 1.97 4.75 19.42
C ILE A 44 0.94 3.62 19.40
N PRO A 45 -0.39 3.89 19.38
CA PRO A 45 -1.40 2.83 19.31
C PRO A 45 -1.28 2.02 18.02
N TRP A 46 -0.85 2.64 16.90
CA TRP A 46 -0.65 1.92 15.64
C TRP A 46 0.44 0.85 15.74
N VAL A 47 1.56 1.11 16.40
CA VAL A 47 2.60 0.09 16.68
C VAL A 47 2.11 -0.95 17.69
N ILE A 48 1.35 -0.55 18.71
CA ILE A 48 0.77 -1.50 19.67
C ILE A 48 -0.14 -2.50 18.96
N PHE A 49 -1.06 -2.04 18.12
CA PHE A 49 -1.97 -2.91 17.36
C PHE A 49 -1.26 -3.78 16.32
N LEU A 50 -0.10 -3.37 15.81
CA LEU A 50 0.75 -4.26 15.01
C LEU A 50 1.09 -5.53 15.80
N LEU A 51 1.54 -5.36 17.04
CA LEU A 51 2.06 -6.45 17.88
C LEU A 51 0.94 -7.33 18.45
N ILE A 52 -0.13 -6.72 18.94
CA ILE A 52 -1.18 -7.45 19.68
C ILE A 52 -2.30 -7.98 18.79
N TRP A 53 -2.43 -7.47 17.56
CA TRP A 53 -3.56 -7.80 16.69
C TRP A 53 -3.09 -8.29 15.31
N SER A 54 -2.36 -7.48 14.54
CA SER A 54 -2.02 -7.84 13.16
C SER A 54 -1.05 -9.00 13.06
N VAL A 55 0.10 -8.97 13.75
CA VAL A 55 1.08 -10.07 13.69
C VAL A 55 0.47 -11.41 14.15
N PRO A 56 -0.26 -11.49 15.27
CA PRO A 56 -0.96 -12.72 15.66
C PRO A 56 -1.96 -13.22 14.61
N LEU A 57 -2.70 -12.30 13.97
CA LEU A 57 -3.68 -12.66 12.94
C LEU A 57 -3.00 -13.17 11.65
N ILE A 58 -1.89 -12.55 11.24
CA ILE A 58 -1.06 -13.01 10.12
C ILE A 58 -0.49 -14.41 10.41
N ILE A 59 -0.04 -14.67 11.64
CA ILE A 59 0.41 -16.01 12.07
C ILE A 59 -0.72 -17.03 11.88
N ALA A 60 -1.95 -16.68 12.30
CA ALA A 60 -3.11 -17.55 12.14
C ALA A 60 -3.42 -17.81 10.66
N GLU A 61 -3.45 -16.79 9.81
CA GLU A 61 -3.68 -16.95 8.37
C GLU A 61 -2.62 -17.82 7.69
N PHE A 62 -1.35 -17.62 8.05
CA PHE A 62 -0.26 -18.48 7.60
C PHE A 62 -0.39 -19.93 8.04
N ALA A 63 -0.71 -20.16 9.30
CA ALA A 63 -0.94 -21.52 9.81
C ALA A 63 -2.10 -22.20 9.08
N LEU A 64 -3.23 -21.50 8.92
CA LEU A 64 -4.43 -22.01 8.24
C LEU A 64 -4.16 -22.33 6.77
N GLY A 65 -3.52 -21.43 6.02
CA GLY A 65 -3.22 -21.65 4.60
C GLY A 65 -2.18 -22.76 4.38
N LYS A 66 -1.10 -22.76 5.17
CA LYS A 66 -0.03 -23.78 5.09
C LYS A 66 -0.53 -25.18 5.46
N MET A 67 -1.43 -25.28 6.44
CA MET A 67 -1.98 -26.56 6.89
C MET A 67 -3.04 -27.08 5.91
N SER A 68 -4.01 -26.24 5.55
CA SER A 68 -5.16 -26.68 4.73
C SER A 68 -4.85 -26.82 3.25
N ARG A 69 -3.88 -26.07 2.72
CA ARG A 69 -3.55 -25.97 1.29
C ARG A 69 -4.77 -25.65 0.42
N LYS A 70 -5.67 -24.82 0.96
CA LYS A 70 -6.92 -24.37 0.33
C LYS A 70 -7.06 -22.86 0.52
N GLY A 71 -7.81 -22.20 -0.36
CA GLY A 71 -8.21 -20.81 -0.17
C GLY A 71 -9.15 -20.62 1.03
N PRO A 72 -9.56 -19.38 1.36
CA PRO A 72 -10.20 -19.03 2.63
C PRO A 72 -11.40 -19.90 3.01
N LEU A 73 -12.34 -20.12 2.07
CA LEU A 73 -13.51 -20.97 2.29
C LEU A 73 -13.12 -22.40 2.68
N GLY A 74 -12.22 -23.01 1.90
CA GLY A 74 -11.77 -24.38 2.12
C GLY A 74 -10.90 -24.52 3.36
N ALA A 75 -10.11 -23.50 3.70
CA ALA A 75 -9.28 -23.47 4.90
C ALA A 75 -10.14 -23.47 6.16
N ILE A 76 -11.11 -22.55 6.26
CA ILE A 76 -12.02 -22.48 7.41
C ILE A 76 -12.90 -23.73 7.50
N ALA A 77 -13.44 -24.23 6.39
CA ALA A 77 -14.21 -25.47 6.39
C ALA A 77 -13.38 -26.68 6.86
N HIS A 78 -12.10 -26.72 6.54
CA HIS A 78 -11.20 -27.80 6.95
C HIS A 78 -10.84 -27.74 8.44
N THR A 79 -10.72 -26.54 9.04
CA THR A 79 -10.27 -26.38 10.43
C THR A 79 -11.42 -26.29 11.44
N ALA A 80 -12.47 -25.54 11.13
CA ALA A 80 -13.63 -25.36 12.00
C ALA A 80 -14.79 -26.30 11.65
N GLY A 81 -14.76 -26.94 10.47
CA GLY A 81 -15.80 -27.83 9.96
C GLY A 81 -16.69 -27.16 8.90
N ASN A 82 -17.30 -27.97 8.04
CA ASN A 82 -18.04 -27.51 6.85
C ASN A 82 -19.16 -26.49 7.15
N LYS A 83 -19.76 -26.55 8.36
CA LYS A 83 -20.80 -25.62 8.80
C LYS A 83 -20.31 -24.18 8.94
N PHE A 84 -19.00 -23.97 9.11
CA PHE A 84 -18.37 -22.65 9.26
C PHE A 84 -17.70 -22.15 7.97
N GLY A 85 -17.79 -22.90 6.86
CA GLY A 85 -17.20 -22.50 5.57
C GLY A 85 -17.71 -21.14 5.07
N TRP A 86 -18.92 -20.74 5.46
CA TRP A 86 -19.46 -19.42 5.15
C TRP A 86 -18.58 -18.26 5.64
N MET A 87 -17.84 -18.42 6.73
CA MET A 87 -16.93 -17.38 7.25
C MET A 87 -15.79 -17.12 6.26
N GLY A 88 -15.22 -18.19 5.69
CA GLY A 88 -14.20 -18.06 4.64
C GLY A 88 -14.79 -17.53 3.32
N GLY A 89 -16.04 -17.88 3.00
CA GLY A 89 -16.78 -17.27 1.89
C GLY A 89 -17.03 -15.78 2.08
N TYR A 90 -17.34 -15.34 3.31
CA TYR A 90 -17.51 -13.94 3.66
C TYR A 90 -16.19 -13.15 3.51
N ILE A 91 -15.07 -13.72 3.97
CA ILE A 91 -13.73 -13.13 3.75
C ILE A 91 -13.47 -12.93 2.26
N ALA A 92 -13.68 -13.96 1.43
CA ALA A 92 -13.48 -13.88 -0.01
C ALA A 92 -14.40 -12.83 -0.66
N PHE A 93 -15.67 -12.76 -0.24
CA PHE A 93 -16.63 -11.76 -0.74
C PHE A 93 -16.19 -10.33 -0.42
N VAL A 94 -15.81 -10.04 0.84
CA VAL A 94 -15.39 -8.69 1.23
C VAL A 94 -14.11 -8.28 0.50
N SER A 95 -13.12 -9.15 0.41
CA SER A 95 -11.88 -8.88 -0.32
C SER A 95 -12.13 -8.69 -1.83
N THR A 96 -13.07 -9.42 -2.42
CA THR A 96 -13.51 -9.19 -3.81
C THR A 96 -14.19 -7.83 -3.98
N ALA A 97 -15.05 -7.43 -3.04
CA ALA A 97 -15.67 -6.11 -3.07
C ALA A 97 -14.62 -4.99 -2.97
N ILE A 98 -13.56 -5.21 -2.18
CA ILE A 98 -12.40 -4.29 -2.11
C ILE A 98 -11.66 -4.20 -3.44
N MET A 99 -11.44 -5.33 -4.10
CA MET A 99 -10.80 -5.38 -5.42
C MET A 99 -11.52 -4.52 -6.46
N PHE A 100 -12.85 -4.42 -6.42
CA PHE A 100 -13.61 -3.65 -7.41
C PHE A 100 -13.22 -2.18 -7.43
N TYR A 101 -13.13 -1.49 -6.30
CA TYR A 101 -12.67 -0.11 -6.31
C TYR A 101 -11.13 -0.02 -6.37
N TYR A 102 -10.40 -0.98 -5.78
CA TYR A 102 -8.93 -0.93 -5.77
C TYR A 102 -8.35 -1.02 -7.18
N SER A 103 -8.94 -1.84 -8.05
CA SER A 103 -8.53 -1.94 -9.46
C SER A 103 -8.70 -0.63 -10.24
N ILE A 104 -9.71 0.18 -9.90
CA ILE A 104 -9.89 1.53 -10.45
C ILE A 104 -8.74 2.44 -9.97
N VAL A 105 -8.41 2.40 -8.68
CA VAL A 105 -7.27 3.15 -8.10
C VAL A 105 -5.95 2.74 -8.76
N THR A 106 -5.73 1.44 -9.00
CA THR A 106 -4.55 0.96 -9.75
C THR A 106 -4.52 1.53 -11.17
N GLY A 107 -5.67 1.64 -11.83
CA GLY A 107 -5.78 2.32 -13.12
C GLY A 107 -5.36 3.80 -13.06
N TRP A 108 -5.75 4.52 -12.00
CA TRP A 108 -5.32 5.90 -11.78
C TRP A 108 -3.80 6.02 -11.65
N CYS A 109 -3.17 5.11 -10.89
CA CYS A 109 -1.71 5.06 -10.75
C CYS A 109 -1.01 4.88 -12.11
N ILE A 110 -1.49 3.94 -12.94
CA ILE A 110 -0.94 3.70 -14.27
C ILE A 110 -1.06 4.95 -15.16
N TYR A 111 -2.23 5.61 -15.18
CA TYR A 111 -2.43 6.84 -15.95
C TYR A 111 -1.48 7.96 -15.52
N TYR A 112 -1.34 8.17 -14.20
CA TYR A 112 -0.47 9.22 -13.67
C TYR A 112 1.01 8.91 -13.87
N LEU A 113 1.42 7.63 -13.86
CA LEU A 113 2.77 7.23 -14.26
C LEU A 113 3.05 7.59 -15.71
N ILE A 114 2.13 7.27 -16.64
CA ILE A 114 2.26 7.64 -18.05
C ILE A 114 2.31 9.16 -18.20
N SER A 115 1.45 9.88 -17.47
CA SER A 115 1.41 11.35 -17.48
C SER A 115 2.71 11.97 -16.95
N ALA A 116 3.30 11.39 -15.90
CA ALA A 116 4.61 11.79 -15.38
C ALA A 116 5.72 11.54 -16.39
N VAL A 117 5.78 10.34 -16.99
CA VAL A 117 6.79 9.98 -18.01
C VAL A 117 6.65 10.81 -19.29
N SER A 118 5.42 11.20 -19.66
CA SER A 118 5.20 12.07 -20.81
C SER A 118 5.59 13.54 -20.56
N GLY A 119 5.88 13.92 -19.31
CA GLY A 119 6.14 15.30 -18.92
C GLY A 119 4.89 16.16 -18.71
N ASN A 120 3.72 15.73 -19.23
CA ASN A 120 2.46 16.46 -19.13
C ASN A 120 2.09 16.82 -17.69
N LEU A 121 2.38 15.92 -16.75
CA LEU A 121 2.10 16.14 -15.34
C LEU A 121 2.83 17.37 -14.77
N PHE A 122 4.03 17.70 -15.27
CA PHE A 122 4.84 18.80 -14.75
C PHE A 122 4.63 20.12 -15.49
N THR A 123 4.00 20.08 -16.67
CA THR A 123 3.63 21.27 -17.45
C THR A 123 2.22 21.76 -17.17
N ALA A 124 1.40 20.96 -16.48
CA ALA A 124 0.02 21.31 -16.15
C ALA A 124 -0.02 22.50 -15.18
N PRO A 125 -0.72 23.61 -15.51
CA PRO A 125 -0.82 24.77 -14.64
C PRO A 125 -1.77 24.52 -13.45
N ASP A 126 -2.78 23.65 -13.63
CA ASP A 126 -3.76 23.29 -12.63
C ASP A 126 -3.94 21.77 -12.53
N HIS A 127 -3.47 21.20 -11.42
CA HIS A 127 -3.57 19.77 -11.16
C HIS A 127 -4.97 19.32 -10.74
N LEU A 128 -5.81 20.22 -10.21
CA LEU A 128 -7.22 19.92 -9.93
C LEU A 128 -7.98 19.76 -11.25
N GLN A 129 -7.79 20.69 -12.19
CA GLN A 129 -8.39 20.58 -13.52
C GLN A 129 -7.91 19.33 -14.27
N LEU A 130 -6.63 18.95 -14.13
CA LEU A 130 -6.10 17.71 -14.69
C LEU A 130 -6.84 16.48 -14.13
N TRP A 131 -7.03 16.43 -12.80
CA TRP A 131 -7.77 15.37 -12.15
C TRP A 131 -9.24 15.33 -12.58
N GLU A 132 -9.92 16.48 -12.66
CA GLU A 132 -11.32 16.56 -13.10
C GLU A 132 -11.50 16.13 -14.56
N SER A 133 -10.57 16.54 -15.43
CA SER A 133 -10.55 16.13 -16.83
C SER A 133 -10.35 14.62 -16.98
N PHE A 134 -9.49 14.03 -16.15
CA PHE A 134 -9.29 12.59 -16.11
C PHE A 134 -10.50 11.85 -15.55
N SER A 135 -10.96 12.22 -14.35
CA SER A 135 -12.01 11.51 -13.62
C SER A 135 -13.37 11.55 -14.30
N ASN A 136 -13.69 12.61 -15.05
CA ASN A 136 -14.93 12.74 -15.82
C ASN A 136 -14.84 12.15 -17.24
N SER A 137 -13.71 11.55 -17.62
CA SER A 137 -13.50 10.95 -18.94
C SER A 137 -13.69 9.42 -18.94
N TYR A 138 -13.46 8.78 -20.10
CA TYR A 138 -13.41 7.33 -20.21
C TYR A 138 -12.09 6.71 -19.72
N TRP A 139 -11.05 7.53 -19.46
CA TRP A 139 -9.72 7.05 -19.09
C TRP A 139 -9.70 6.20 -17.80
N PRO A 140 -10.41 6.54 -16.71
CA PRO A 140 -10.44 5.72 -15.49
C PRO A 140 -10.92 4.28 -15.77
N VAL A 141 -11.96 4.14 -16.62
CA VAL A 141 -12.49 2.83 -17.01
C VAL A 141 -11.51 2.08 -17.90
N PHE A 142 -10.91 2.77 -18.88
CA PHE A 142 -9.89 2.17 -19.76
C PHE A 142 -8.68 1.63 -18.99
N PHE A 143 -8.11 2.43 -18.07
CA PHE A 143 -6.97 2.00 -17.26
C PHE A 143 -7.34 0.96 -16.19
N HIS A 144 -8.58 0.94 -15.70
CA HIS A 144 -9.09 -0.15 -14.89
C HIS A 144 -9.04 -1.49 -15.65
N PHE A 145 -9.52 -1.53 -16.90
CA PHE A 145 -9.43 -2.75 -17.72
C PHE A 145 -7.98 -3.17 -17.95
N ILE A 146 -7.08 -2.23 -18.22
CA ILE A 146 -5.64 -2.53 -18.33
C ILE A 146 -5.10 -3.14 -17.05
N ALA A 147 -5.42 -2.56 -15.89
CA ALA A 147 -4.95 -3.05 -14.59
C ALA A 147 -5.42 -4.49 -14.32
N ILE A 148 -6.71 -4.78 -14.55
CA ILE A 148 -7.27 -6.13 -14.38
C ILE A 148 -6.65 -7.12 -15.37
N LEU A 149 -6.54 -6.77 -16.66
CA LEU A 149 -5.95 -7.65 -17.67
C LEU A 149 -4.47 -7.94 -17.37
N PHE A 150 -3.73 -6.94 -16.90
CA PHE A 150 -2.33 -7.10 -16.51
C PHE A 150 -2.18 -8.03 -15.31
N SER A 151 -2.97 -7.82 -14.24
CA SER A 151 -2.97 -8.70 -13.08
C SER A 151 -3.43 -10.12 -13.44
N ALA A 152 -4.50 -10.27 -14.22
CA ALA A 152 -4.98 -11.57 -14.70
C ALA A 152 -3.94 -12.30 -15.55
N PHE A 153 -3.20 -11.58 -16.41
CA PHE A 153 -2.10 -12.16 -17.18
C PHE A 153 -0.98 -12.69 -16.26
N ILE A 154 -0.63 -11.96 -15.20
CA ILE A 154 0.35 -12.42 -14.21
C ILE A 154 -0.15 -13.69 -13.52
N ILE A 155 -1.41 -13.71 -13.06
CA ILE A 155 -1.99 -14.90 -12.42
C ILE A 155 -2.05 -16.10 -13.38
N TYR A 156 -2.40 -15.87 -14.64
CA TYR A 156 -2.41 -16.91 -15.67
C TYR A 156 -1.04 -17.59 -15.85
N ARG A 157 0.07 -16.89 -15.58
CA ARG A 157 1.43 -17.43 -15.63
C ARG A 157 1.82 -18.26 -14.39
N GLY A 158 0.94 -18.37 -13.40
CA GLY A 158 1.16 -19.15 -12.17
C GLY A 158 1.98 -18.44 -11.10
N VAL A 159 2.27 -19.13 -10.01
CA VAL A 159 2.91 -18.55 -8.82
C VAL A 159 4.37 -18.22 -9.11
N VAL A 160 5.11 -19.18 -9.68
CA VAL A 160 6.56 -19.01 -9.91
C VAL A 160 6.84 -18.12 -11.11
N ASN A 161 6.15 -18.34 -12.23
CA ASN A 161 6.42 -17.61 -13.47
C ASN A 161 5.64 -16.30 -13.60
N GLY A 162 4.62 -16.09 -12.77
CA GLY A 162 3.84 -14.86 -12.68
C GLY A 162 4.14 -14.09 -11.40
N ILE A 163 3.45 -14.44 -10.31
CA ILE A 163 3.42 -13.68 -9.04
C ILE A 163 4.84 -13.41 -8.52
N GLU A 164 5.66 -14.45 -8.39
CA GLU A 164 7.00 -14.33 -7.83
C GLU A 164 7.90 -13.42 -8.68
N LYS A 165 7.91 -13.59 -10.01
CA LYS A 165 8.72 -12.77 -10.92
C LYS A 165 8.25 -11.32 -10.92
N ALA A 166 6.95 -11.10 -10.95
CA ALA A 166 6.38 -9.76 -10.89
C ALA A 166 6.75 -9.05 -9.59
N ASN A 167 6.49 -9.67 -8.42
CA ASN A 167 6.76 -9.04 -7.13
C ASN A 167 8.25 -8.85 -6.85
N LYS A 168 9.13 -9.73 -7.34
CA LYS A 168 10.58 -9.51 -7.28
C LYS A 168 11.00 -8.20 -7.95
N VAL A 169 10.33 -7.79 -9.03
CA VAL A 169 10.61 -6.52 -9.70
C VAL A 169 9.83 -5.37 -9.05
N LEU A 170 8.51 -5.50 -8.90
CA LEU A 170 7.64 -4.43 -8.42
C LEU A 170 7.98 -4.03 -6.98
N VAL A 171 8.06 -4.98 -6.05
CA VAL A 171 8.29 -4.69 -4.63
C VAL A 171 9.74 -4.26 -4.39
N SER A 172 10.72 -4.90 -5.03
CA SER A 172 12.13 -4.51 -4.86
C SER A 172 12.41 -3.12 -5.44
N SER A 173 11.85 -2.79 -6.61
CA SER A 173 11.98 -1.44 -7.19
C SER A 173 11.29 -0.39 -6.32
N LEU A 174 10.10 -0.69 -5.81
CA LEU A 174 9.39 0.15 -4.85
C LEU A 174 10.28 0.50 -3.64
N LEU A 175 10.88 -0.50 -2.99
CA LEU A 175 11.73 -0.29 -1.82
C LEU A 175 12.93 0.61 -2.15
N ILE A 176 13.62 0.35 -3.25
CA ILE A 176 14.78 1.15 -3.68
C ILE A 176 14.36 2.60 -3.94
N ILE A 177 13.25 2.80 -4.66
CA ILE A 177 12.74 4.12 -4.98
C ILE A 177 12.35 4.89 -3.72
N LEU A 178 11.68 4.25 -2.76
CA LEU A 178 11.31 4.90 -1.50
C LEU A 178 12.53 5.35 -0.70
N ILE A 179 13.61 4.55 -0.68
CA ILE A 179 14.85 4.97 -0.03
C ILE A 179 15.47 6.20 -0.73
N ILE A 180 15.48 6.25 -2.06
CA ILE A 180 15.97 7.41 -2.81
C ILE A 180 15.11 8.65 -2.53
N LEU A 181 13.78 8.50 -2.54
CA LEU A 181 12.84 9.57 -2.23
C LEU A 181 13.00 10.07 -0.78
N LEU A 182 13.24 9.15 0.17
CA LEU A 182 13.48 9.49 1.56
C LEU A 182 14.68 10.42 1.71
N PHE A 183 15.83 10.08 1.12
CA PHE A 183 17.02 10.94 1.15
C PHE A 183 16.76 12.31 0.55
N ARG A 184 16.00 12.38 -0.56
CA ARG A 184 15.64 13.66 -1.15
C ARG A 184 14.71 14.46 -0.23
N ALA A 185 13.69 13.85 0.33
CA ALA A 185 12.69 14.52 1.14
C ALA A 185 13.28 15.14 2.41
N VAL A 186 14.17 14.42 3.12
CA VAL A 186 14.77 14.92 4.37
C VAL A 186 15.85 15.98 4.15
N THR A 187 16.35 16.15 2.92
CA THR A 187 17.32 17.20 2.55
C THR A 187 16.66 18.47 2.02
N LEU A 188 15.32 18.50 1.92
CA LEU A 188 14.61 19.70 1.55
C LEU A 188 14.68 20.76 2.67
N PRO A 189 14.68 22.05 2.31
CA PRO A 189 14.60 23.12 3.31
C PRO A 189 13.31 22.96 4.14
N ASN A 190 13.39 23.17 5.45
CA ASN A 190 12.26 23.03 6.39
C ASN A 190 11.67 21.60 6.55
N ALA A 191 12.30 20.56 5.97
CA ALA A 191 11.89 19.17 6.16
C ALA A 191 11.85 18.76 7.66
N SER A 192 12.72 19.36 8.48
CA SER A 192 12.78 19.12 9.92
C SER A 192 11.48 19.43 10.65
N GLU A 193 10.68 20.40 10.17
CA GLU A 193 9.38 20.71 10.80
C GLU A 193 8.35 19.61 10.54
N GLY A 194 8.36 19.05 9.32
CA GLY A 194 7.54 17.87 9.00
C GLY A 194 7.92 16.66 9.85
N LEU A 195 9.22 16.42 10.05
CA LEU A 195 9.72 15.36 10.93
C LEU A 195 9.31 15.58 12.40
N LYS A 196 9.45 16.81 12.91
CA LYS A 196 9.03 17.16 14.27
C LYS A 196 7.54 16.89 14.45
N TYR A 197 6.70 17.34 13.52
CA TYR A 197 5.27 17.07 13.59
C TYR A 197 4.96 15.57 13.56
N PHE A 198 5.60 14.84 12.64
CA PHE A 198 5.35 13.42 12.41
C PHE A 198 5.75 12.54 13.61
N PHE A 199 6.81 12.89 14.33
CA PHE A 199 7.34 12.07 15.43
C PHE A 199 7.04 12.59 16.84
N THR A 200 6.56 13.83 17.01
CA THR A 200 6.30 14.38 18.36
C THR A 200 4.90 13.99 18.83
N PRO A 201 4.77 13.18 19.90
CA PRO A 201 3.46 12.84 20.45
C PRO A 201 2.88 14.00 21.27
N GLN A 202 1.59 14.25 21.06
CA GLN A 202 0.76 15.16 21.84
C GLN A 202 -0.17 14.34 22.75
N ILE A 203 -0.06 14.53 24.06
CA ILE A 203 -0.76 13.72 25.06
C ILE A 203 -2.29 13.81 24.92
N ASP A 204 -2.81 14.98 24.58
CA ASP A 204 -4.27 15.19 24.45
C ASP A 204 -4.90 14.26 23.40
N TYR A 205 -4.19 13.97 22.31
CA TYR A 205 -4.64 13.00 21.30
C TYR A 205 -4.61 11.55 21.80
N LEU A 206 -3.72 11.20 22.72
CA LEU A 206 -3.65 9.85 23.29
C LEU A 206 -4.84 9.56 24.22
N LEU A 207 -5.46 10.60 24.77
CA LEU A 207 -6.65 10.50 25.61
C LEU A 207 -7.95 10.36 24.78
N ASP A 208 -7.93 10.67 23.48
CA ASP A 208 -9.07 10.48 22.59
C ASP A 208 -9.12 9.03 22.06
N TYR A 209 -10.15 8.28 22.43
CA TYR A 209 -10.37 6.91 21.97
C TYR A 209 -10.48 6.81 20.44
N LYS A 210 -10.85 7.88 19.74
CA LYS A 210 -10.94 7.90 18.27
C LYS A 210 -9.57 7.72 17.63
N VAL A 211 -8.50 8.22 18.25
CA VAL A 211 -7.12 8.02 17.76
C VAL A 211 -6.75 6.54 17.79
N TRP A 212 -7.13 5.83 18.86
CA TRP A 212 -6.92 4.39 19.00
C TRP A 212 -7.75 3.60 18.00
N LEU A 213 -9.01 3.97 17.79
CA LEU A 213 -9.88 3.31 16.80
C LEU A 213 -9.35 3.51 15.37
N SER A 214 -8.91 4.73 15.04
CA SER A 214 -8.26 5.06 13.77
C SER A 214 -6.97 4.25 13.58
N ALA A 215 -6.16 4.12 14.64
CA ALA A 215 -4.91 3.38 14.60
C ALA A 215 -5.11 1.88 14.38
N LEU A 216 -6.06 1.26 15.07
CA LEU A 216 -6.44 -0.14 14.85
C LEU A 216 -6.94 -0.35 13.41
N THR A 217 -7.86 0.51 12.95
CA THR A 217 -8.45 0.41 11.60
C THR A 217 -7.40 0.62 10.51
N GLN A 218 -6.47 1.57 10.69
CA GLN A 218 -5.37 1.76 9.76
C GLN A 218 -4.43 0.57 9.78
N ASN A 219 -4.06 0.03 10.95
CA ASN A 219 -3.15 -1.11 11.04
C ASN A 219 -3.72 -2.37 10.37
N ALA A 220 -5.02 -2.61 10.54
CA ALA A 220 -5.74 -3.69 9.87
C ALA A 220 -5.76 -3.54 8.35
N TRP A 221 -5.96 -2.31 7.88
CA TRP A 221 -5.92 -1.99 6.45
C TRP A 221 -4.52 -2.12 5.85
N ASP A 222 -3.50 -1.65 6.57
CA ASP A 222 -2.11 -1.61 6.13
C ASP A 222 -1.54 -3.01 5.95
N THR A 223 -1.82 -3.91 6.88
CA THR A 223 -1.21 -5.25 6.88
C THR A 223 -1.97 -6.27 6.04
N GLY A 224 -3.24 -5.99 5.71
CA GLY A 224 -4.14 -6.95 5.05
C GLY A 224 -4.50 -8.16 5.94
N ALA A 225 -4.29 -8.05 7.25
CA ALA A 225 -4.55 -9.13 8.18
C ALA A 225 -6.06 -9.45 8.26
N GLY A 226 -6.41 -10.72 8.09
CA GLY A 226 -7.79 -11.21 8.09
C GLY A 226 -8.53 -11.09 6.75
N TRP A 227 -7.84 -10.66 5.68
CA TRP A 227 -8.44 -10.50 4.35
C TRP A 227 -8.37 -11.79 3.52
N GLY A 228 -7.74 -12.85 4.03
CA GLY A 228 -7.56 -14.12 3.32
C GLY A 228 -6.44 -14.11 2.28
N LEU A 229 -5.88 -12.94 1.93
CA LEU A 229 -4.80 -12.80 0.94
C LEU A 229 -3.53 -13.54 1.40
N ILE A 230 -3.16 -13.31 2.66
CA ILE A 230 -2.01 -13.93 3.33
C ILE A 230 -2.21 -15.45 3.45
N LEU A 231 -3.44 -15.87 3.75
CA LEU A 231 -3.83 -17.28 3.79
C LEU A 231 -3.67 -17.92 2.41
N THR A 232 -4.14 -17.28 1.35
CA THR A 232 -4.02 -17.78 -0.04
C THR A 232 -2.56 -17.95 -0.43
N TYR A 233 -1.69 -16.97 -0.14
CA TYR A 233 -0.26 -17.11 -0.45
C TYR A 233 0.41 -18.19 0.40
N ALA A 234 -0.05 -18.42 1.63
CA ALA A 234 0.48 -19.50 2.48
C ALA A 234 0.18 -20.91 1.94
N VAL A 235 -0.80 -21.06 1.04
CA VAL A 235 -1.03 -22.31 0.29
C VAL A 235 0.21 -22.71 -0.53
N TYR A 236 1.04 -21.74 -0.94
CA TYR A 236 2.26 -21.95 -1.72
C TYR A 236 3.55 -21.92 -0.87
N MET A 237 3.43 -21.82 0.46
CA MET A 237 4.54 -21.78 1.40
C MET A 237 5.20 -23.17 1.56
N ARG A 238 6.53 -23.28 1.60
CA ARG A 238 7.21 -24.57 1.82
C ARG A 238 6.94 -25.11 3.22
N ARG A 239 7.06 -26.43 3.41
CA ARG A 239 6.76 -27.09 4.70
C ARG A 239 7.67 -26.65 5.84
N ASN A 240 8.94 -26.33 5.56
CA ASN A 240 9.95 -25.95 6.55
C ASN A 240 10.03 -24.43 6.82
N GLU A 241 9.09 -23.64 6.32
CA GLU A 241 9.06 -22.19 6.58
C GLU A 241 8.63 -21.87 8.02
N ASP A 242 9.33 -20.90 8.62
CA ASP A 242 9.05 -20.37 9.96
C ASP A 242 7.89 -19.36 9.89
N ILE A 243 6.73 -19.76 10.42
CA ILE A 243 5.50 -18.95 10.37
C ILE A 243 5.63 -17.67 11.22
N PRO A 244 5.96 -17.74 12.54
CA PRO A 244 6.10 -16.55 13.36
C PRO A 244 7.10 -15.53 12.82
N LEU A 245 8.26 -16.00 12.35
CA LEU A 245 9.28 -15.12 11.82
C LEU A 245 8.82 -14.46 10.51
N ASN A 246 8.25 -15.21 9.58
CA ASN A 246 7.75 -14.65 8.32
C ASN A 246 6.58 -13.67 8.57
N ALA A 247 5.68 -13.97 9.50
CA ALA A 247 4.57 -13.07 9.85
C ALA A 247 5.08 -11.75 10.46
N SER A 248 6.07 -11.83 11.35
CA SER A 248 6.71 -10.65 11.94
C SER A 248 7.42 -9.80 10.88
N LEU A 249 8.18 -10.43 9.97
CA LEU A 249 8.86 -9.74 8.88
C LEU A 249 7.88 -8.95 7.98
N ILE A 250 6.71 -9.52 7.71
CA ILE A 250 5.68 -8.84 6.91
C ILE A 250 5.08 -7.67 7.68
N GLY A 251 4.67 -7.89 8.93
CA GLY A 251 4.08 -6.85 9.77
C GLY A 251 5.03 -5.65 9.96
N PHE A 252 6.27 -5.91 10.37
CA PHE A 252 7.28 -4.86 10.56
C PHE A 252 7.73 -4.25 9.22
N GLY A 253 7.88 -5.06 8.18
CA GLY A 253 8.27 -4.58 6.85
C GLY A 253 7.23 -3.64 6.26
N ASN A 254 5.95 -4.01 6.35
CA ASN A 254 4.83 -3.16 5.97
C ASN A 254 4.85 -1.82 6.70
N ASN A 255 4.90 -1.84 8.04
CA ASN A 255 4.86 -0.63 8.84
C ASN A 255 6.11 0.25 8.63
N SER A 256 7.28 -0.35 8.39
CA SER A 256 8.48 0.40 8.03
C SER A 256 8.31 1.17 6.73
N ILE A 257 7.63 0.59 5.75
CA ILE A 257 7.34 1.27 4.47
C ILE A 257 6.33 2.40 4.66
N SER A 258 5.29 2.19 5.47
CA SER A 258 4.35 3.26 5.85
C SER A 258 5.06 4.41 6.56
N LEU A 259 5.98 4.12 7.48
CA LEU A 259 6.80 5.13 8.16
C LEU A 259 7.69 5.88 7.17
N ILE A 260 8.39 5.19 6.27
CA ILE A 260 9.24 5.81 5.24
C ILE A 260 8.39 6.73 4.35
N ALA A 261 7.23 6.25 3.88
CA ALA A 261 6.34 7.05 3.06
C ALA A 261 5.78 8.26 3.83
N GLY A 262 5.39 8.07 5.10
CA GLY A 262 5.02 9.16 6.00
C GLY A 262 6.11 10.22 6.10
N ILE A 263 7.36 9.82 6.35
CA ILE A 263 8.50 10.74 6.39
C ILE A 263 8.65 11.50 5.08
N ILE A 264 8.56 10.81 3.93
CA ILE A 264 8.67 11.44 2.60
C ILE A 264 7.58 12.51 2.44
N ILE A 265 6.33 12.16 2.74
CA ILE A 265 5.17 13.05 2.55
C ILE A 265 5.26 14.24 3.51
N PHE A 266 5.43 14.02 4.82
CA PHE A 266 5.48 15.11 5.80
C PHE A 266 6.67 16.04 5.55
N SER A 267 7.86 15.50 5.27
CA SER A 267 9.04 16.32 4.98
C SER A 267 8.84 17.17 3.73
N THR A 268 8.30 16.58 2.65
CA THR A 268 8.11 17.27 1.37
C THR A 268 7.01 18.33 1.45
N VAL A 269 5.88 17.99 2.08
CA VAL A 269 4.73 18.90 2.17
C VAL A 269 5.05 20.10 3.06
N PHE A 270 5.70 19.89 4.23
CA PHE A 270 6.13 20.99 5.09
C PHE A 270 7.21 21.86 4.43
N ALA A 271 8.13 21.24 3.70
CA ALA A 271 9.17 21.98 2.98
C ALA A 271 8.61 22.94 1.92
N LEU A 272 7.51 22.56 1.26
CA LEU A 272 7.02 23.25 0.06
C LEU A 272 5.72 24.04 0.28
N SER A 273 4.96 23.74 1.33
CA SER A 273 3.66 24.39 1.61
C SER A 273 3.67 25.25 2.88
N GLY A 274 4.74 25.20 3.69
CA GLY A 274 4.88 26.02 4.89
C GLY A 274 3.69 25.86 5.85
N SER A 275 3.00 26.96 6.15
CA SER A 275 1.86 26.99 7.07
C SER A 275 0.64 26.19 6.58
N GLU A 276 0.48 25.99 5.28
CA GLU A 276 -0.66 25.26 4.69
C GLU A 276 -0.43 23.74 4.65
N ALA A 277 0.73 23.27 5.10
CA ALA A 277 1.13 21.87 5.00
C ALA A 277 0.12 20.89 5.62
N MET A 278 -0.44 21.25 6.78
CA MET A 278 -1.42 20.38 7.45
C MET A 278 -2.75 20.33 6.72
N ASP A 279 -3.18 21.42 6.10
CA ASP A 279 -4.37 21.43 5.27
C ASP A 279 -4.15 20.57 4.02
N VAL A 280 -3.00 20.68 3.37
CA VAL A 280 -2.64 19.87 2.20
C VAL A 280 -2.62 18.37 2.51
N ILE A 281 -2.06 17.94 3.66
CA ILE A 281 -2.00 16.51 4.03
C ILE A 281 -3.37 16.00 4.49
N SER A 282 -4.12 16.82 5.23
CA SER A 282 -5.38 16.41 5.84
C SER A 282 -6.57 16.47 4.87
N GLN A 283 -6.46 17.25 3.80
CA GLN A 283 -7.48 17.35 2.77
C GLN A 283 -7.61 16.06 1.97
N SER A 284 -8.80 15.47 2.03
CA SER A 284 -9.15 14.30 1.24
C SER A 284 -9.34 14.62 -0.25
N GLY A 285 -9.70 15.86 -0.61
CA GLY A 285 -10.26 16.16 -1.93
C GLY A 285 -11.48 15.27 -2.27
N PRO A 286 -11.99 15.30 -3.50
CA PRO A 286 -13.01 14.35 -3.94
C PRO A 286 -12.50 12.90 -3.80
N ALA A 287 -13.32 11.98 -3.30
CA ALA A 287 -13.01 10.55 -3.20
C ALA A 287 -11.72 10.15 -2.43
N ASN A 288 -11.20 11.00 -1.53
CA ASN A 288 -9.92 10.80 -0.82
C ASN A 288 -8.68 10.80 -1.75
N THR A 289 -8.77 11.38 -2.95
CA THR A 289 -7.69 11.36 -3.94
C THR A 289 -6.76 12.58 -3.93
N GLY A 290 -7.14 13.61 -3.19
CA GLY A 290 -6.51 14.94 -3.25
C GLY A 290 -5.01 14.92 -3.01
N LEU A 291 -4.57 14.26 -1.93
CA LEU A 291 -3.14 14.21 -1.59
C LEU A 291 -2.31 13.65 -2.76
N THR A 292 -2.67 12.51 -3.32
CA THR A 292 -1.80 11.81 -4.28
C THR A 292 -1.91 12.29 -5.71
N PHE A 293 -3.10 12.67 -6.16
CA PHE A 293 -3.34 12.94 -7.58
C PHE A 293 -3.48 14.43 -7.89
N ILE A 294 -3.54 15.28 -6.86
CA ILE A 294 -3.60 16.74 -7.02
C ILE A 294 -2.38 17.38 -6.35
N TYR A 295 -2.17 17.15 -5.06
CA TYR A 295 -1.15 17.86 -4.30
C TYR A 295 0.27 17.32 -4.51
N LEU A 296 0.49 16.01 -4.50
CA LEU A 296 1.83 15.45 -4.70
C LEU A 296 2.43 15.77 -6.08
N PRO A 297 1.69 15.69 -7.21
CA PRO A 297 2.17 16.21 -8.50
C PRO A 297 2.67 17.66 -8.43
N LEU A 298 1.88 18.54 -7.81
CA LEU A 298 2.22 19.95 -7.63
C LEU A 298 3.50 20.11 -6.81
N LEU A 299 3.63 19.35 -5.72
CA LEU A 299 4.80 19.39 -4.85
C LEU A 299 6.05 18.89 -5.57
N PHE A 300 5.96 17.80 -6.32
CA PHE A 300 7.09 17.31 -7.11
C PHE A 300 7.54 18.31 -8.19
N SER A 301 6.61 19.10 -8.77
CA SER A 301 6.95 20.16 -9.72
C SER A 301 7.74 21.32 -9.10
N LYS A 302 7.72 21.49 -7.78
CA LYS A 302 8.34 22.61 -7.03
C LYS A 302 9.53 22.20 -6.16
N MET A 303 9.91 20.93 -6.17
CA MET A 303 10.88 20.35 -5.24
C MET A 303 12.32 20.85 -5.43
N SER A 304 12.67 21.37 -6.59
CA SER A 304 13.98 21.93 -6.94
C SER A 304 13.82 23.05 -7.96
N SER A 305 14.82 23.93 -8.04
CA SER A 305 14.93 24.93 -9.11
C SER A 305 15.22 24.30 -10.48
N SER A 306 15.71 23.05 -10.52
CA SER A 306 15.96 22.32 -11.76
C SER A 306 14.74 21.50 -12.20
N PRO A 307 14.13 21.80 -13.36
CA PRO A 307 12.99 21.02 -13.88
C PRO A 307 13.31 19.54 -14.11
N ALA A 308 14.56 19.22 -14.46
CA ALA A 308 15.00 17.84 -14.67
C ALA A 308 14.96 17.01 -13.37
N ILE A 309 15.34 17.62 -12.24
CA ILE A 309 15.29 16.98 -10.93
C ILE A 309 13.84 16.70 -10.54
N ASN A 310 12.95 17.69 -10.73
CA ASN A 310 11.52 17.56 -10.44
C ASN A 310 10.87 16.44 -11.25
N TYR A 311 11.20 16.36 -12.54
CA TYR A 311 10.76 15.30 -13.43
C TYR A 311 11.20 13.90 -12.94
N ILE A 312 12.49 13.71 -12.65
CA ILE A 312 13.05 12.41 -12.22
C ILE A 312 12.36 11.91 -10.95
N PHE A 313 12.25 12.74 -9.93
CA PHE A 313 11.66 12.33 -8.66
C PHE A 313 10.14 12.15 -8.73
N GLY A 314 9.42 12.95 -9.53
CA GLY A 314 7.99 12.74 -9.73
C GLY A 314 7.70 11.44 -10.48
N VAL A 315 8.48 11.10 -11.52
CA VAL A 315 8.38 9.81 -12.22
C VAL A 315 8.68 8.66 -11.26
N MET A 316 9.74 8.76 -10.45
CA MET A 316 10.05 7.76 -9.43
C MET A 316 8.90 7.56 -8.45
N PHE A 317 8.28 8.64 -7.94
CA PHE A 317 7.14 8.53 -7.03
C PHE A 317 5.96 7.79 -7.66
N PHE A 318 5.54 8.17 -8.87
CA PHE A 318 4.42 7.49 -9.53
C PHE A 318 4.75 6.07 -9.96
N LEU A 319 6.02 5.76 -10.22
CA LEU A 319 6.49 4.41 -10.46
C LEU A 319 6.39 3.56 -9.19
N ALA A 320 6.85 4.07 -8.05
CA ALA A 320 6.68 3.41 -6.75
C ALA A 320 5.20 3.19 -6.41
N LEU A 321 4.37 4.22 -6.56
CA LEU A 321 2.93 4.13 -6.31
C LEU A 321 2.26 3.07 -7.20
N THR A 322 2.62 3.04 -8.49
CA THR A 322 2.08 2.06 -9.45
C THR A 322 2.57 0.64 -9.14
N SER A 323 3.83 0.47 -8.76
CA SER A 323 4.37 -0.82 -8.33
C SER A 323 3.62 -1.38 -7.12
N ALA A 324 3.36 -0.54 -6.11
CA ALA A 324 2.56 -0.91 -4.94
C ALA A 324 1.10 -1.23 -5.30
N ALA A 325 0.50 -0.44 -6.19
CA ALA A 325 -0.88 -0.66 -6.63
C ALA A 325 -1.04 -2.00 -7.38
N ILE A 326 -0.10 -2.33 -8.26
CA ILE A 326 -0.13 -3.56 -9.05
C ILE A 326 0.16 -4.78 -8.18
N SER A 327 1.16 -4.73 -7.28
CA SER A 327 1.49 -5.88 -6.41
C SER A 327 0.32 -6.30 -5.52
N SER A 328 -0.40 -5.34 -4.93
CA SER A 328 -1.59 -5.66 -4.14
C SER A 328 -2.75 -6.14 -5.01
N LEU A 329 -2.94 -5.58 -6.22
CA LEU A 329 -4.01 -6.02 -7.12
C LEU A 329 -3.79 -7.46 -7.61
N ILE A 330 -2.55 -7.86 -7.91
CA ILE A 330 -2.20 -9.26 -8.22
C ILE A 330 -2.68 -10.18 -7.09
N SER A 331 -2.45 -9.79 -5.84
CA SER A 331 -2.83 -10.58 -4.67
C SER A 331 -4.35 -10.67 -4.48
N LEU A 332 -5.07 -9.58 -4.76
CA LEU A 332 -6.54 -9.56 -4.71
C LEU A 332 -7.17 -10.42 -5.81
N VAL A 333 -6.58 -10.48 -7.01
CA VAL A 333 -7.06 -11.31 -8.12
C VAL A 333 -6.74 -12.79 -7.92
N GLU A 334 -5.66 -13.11 -7.20
CA GLU A 334 -5.28 -14.49 -6.86
C GLU A 334 -6.18 -15.15 -5.79
N LEU A 335 -6.81 -14.34 -4.93
CA LEU A 335 -7.62 -14.80 -3.80
C LEU A 335 -8.81 -15.67 -4.20
#